data_AF-A0A819CMT5-F1
#
_entry.id   AF-A0A819CMT5-F1
#
_cell.length_a   1.000
_cell.length_b   1.000
_cell.length_c   1.000
_cell.angle_alpha   90.00
_cell.angle_beta   90.00
_cell.angle_gamma   90.00
#
_symmetry.space_group_name_H-M   'P 1'
#
loop_
_entity.id
_entity.type
_entity.pdbx_description
1 polymer ?
#
loop_
_entity_poly.entity_id
_entity_poly.type
_entity_poly.pdbx_seq_one_letter_code
_entity_poly.pdbx_strand_id
1 'polypeptide(L)'
;MLVWRRFIHTSAPRYLAQSAAASNSASPLSILRKKTGYSLSHCRTALQQFNDNLEQAEAWLHQRAQAEGWSRATKLQSRAASQGLIGIITNTDTAAMVEINCETDFVAKNEKFQQLVSQVANSLLLNQQEKTKDKVFFDKDTLSTLPSVDDRSKTLADITALCVGTVGENVVLRRGIVFNTKPNQLLSSYCHGQVNTASSNLCRMGKYGALVKYSQIDSSNNASDDGTSSSSVSTRSYPLRTICQDNIEKPIELSTYLDNEDEATLLHEYLNGYIYALPSRESVHDLLLKNIGTQIEQQQLKDVHILPMDIRIQTPDPVYIYYPGLCLSNQAPKTDQAITREPIVIIEIITPTTERLILHEKSINYQRIPSLEEIIYIWPNLKIAHVDFRDKQSSKWTRKYYSHQDKIPLPSSFNNGELVLSDIFDSMVS
;
A
#
# COMPACT_ATOMS: atom_id res chain seq x y z
N MET A 1 -44.36 -34.49 25.55
CA MET A 1 -43.12 -34.25 26.32
C MET A 1 -42.24 -35.48 26.16
N LEU A 2 -41.41 -35.53 25.12
CA LEU A 2 -40.66 -36.72 24.71
C LEU A 2 -39.18 -36.55 25.10
N VAL A 3 -38.75 -37.31 26.11
CA VAL A 3 -37.40 -37.30 26.65
C VAL A 3 -36.62 -38.46 26.05
N TRP A 4 -35.59 -38.16 25.25
CA TRP A 4 -34.67 -39.14 24.68
C TRP A 4 -33.46 -39.32 25.60
N ARG A 5 -33.23 -40.55 26.07
CA ARG A 5 -32.04 -40.94 26.86
C ARG A 5 -30.91 -41.36 25.92
N ARG A 6 -29.72 -40.76 26.11
CA ARG A 6 -28.46 -41.14 25.45
C ARG A 6 -27.95 -42.48 26.00
N PHE A 7 -27.67 -43.42 25.10
CA PHE A 7 -26.89 -44.62 25.39
C PHE A 7 -25.39 -44.28 25.47
N ILE A 8 -24.73 -44.73 26.54
CA ILE A 8 -23.28 -44.71 26.70
C ILE A 8 -22.77 -46.08 26.27
N HIS A 9 -22.02 -46.15 25.17
CA HIS A 9 -21.33 -47.37 24.74
C HIS A 9 -20.02 -47.52 25.54
N THR A 10 -19.91 -48.60 26.30
CA THR A 10 -18.65 -49.05 26.90
C THR A 10 -17.78 -49.68 25.81
N SER A 11 -16.55 -49.18 25.67
CA SER A 11 -15.57 -49.70 24.72
C SER A 11 -14.70 -50.75 25.41
N ALA A 12 -14.71 -51.98 24.89
CA ALA A 12 -13.74 -53.02 25.27
C ALA A 12 -12.35 -52.72 24.65
N PRO A 13 -11.25 -53.10 25.31
CA PRO A 13 -9.90 -52.84 24.81
C PRO A 13 -9.60 -53.73 23.59
N ARG A 14 -9.41 -53.12 22.42
CA ARG A 14 -8.87 -53.82 21.25
C ARG A 14 -7.36 -53.92 21.39
N TYR A 15 -6.88 -55.16 21.39
CA TYR A 15 -5.47 -55.52 21.24
C TYR A 15 -4.86 -54.84 20.00
N LEU A 16 -3.76 -54.12 20.22
CA LEU A 16 -2.91 -53.59 19.16
C LEU A 16 -2.19 -54.76 18.46
N ALA A 17 -2.70 -55.17 17.31
CA ALA A 17 -1.88 -55.84 16.32
C ALA A 17 -0.85 -54.81 15.81
N GLN A 18 0.42 -55.16 15.87
CA GLN A 18 1.51 -54.41 15.26
C GLN A 18 1.27 -54.27 13.75
N SER A 19 0.74 -53.13 13.32
CA SER A 19 0.88 -52.66 11.95
C SER A 19 2.17 -51.83 11.87
N ALA A 20 3.04 -52.17 10.93
CA ALA A 20 4.29 -51.48 10.65
C ALA A 20 4.13 -49.95 10.68
N ALA A 21 5.11 -49.28 11.30
CA ALA A 21 5.20 -47.84 11.35
C ALA A 21 5.14 -47.26 9.92
N ALA A 22 4.00 -46.66 9.56
CA ALA A 22 3.93 -45.79 8.40
C ALA A 22 4.84 -44.59 8.69
N SER A 23 5.88 -44.44 7.89
CA SER A 23 6.70 -43.23 7.89
C SER A 23 5.79 -42.01 7.80
N ASN A 24 6.07 -40.96 8.57
CA ASN A 24 5.42 -39.64 8.47
C ASN A 24 5.81 -38.92 7.16
N SER A 25 5.74 -39.61 6.02
CA SER A 25 5.87 -39.02 4.69
C SER A 25 4.49 -38.58 4.22
N ALA A 26 4.32 -37.27 3.98
CA ALA A 26 3.06 -36.76 3.43
C ALA A 26 2.77 -37.45 2.08
N SER A 27 1.54 -37.91 1.87
CA SER A 27 1.18 -38.59 0.61
C SER A 27 1.37 -37.65 -0.60
N PRO A 28 1.78 -38.17 -1.78
CA PRO A 28 1.96 -37.36 -3.00
C PRO A 28 0.73 -36.50 -3.33
N LEU A 29 -0.46 -37.05 -3.09
CA LEU A 29 -1.73 -36.35 -3.25
C LEU A 29 -1.88 -35.13 -2.33
N SER A 30 -1.47 -35.24 -1.07
CA SER A 30 -1.50 -34.15 -0.10
C SER A 30 -0.51 -33.04 -0.49
N ILE A 31 0.70 -33.44 -0.92
CA ILE A 31 1.73 -32.51 -1.39
C ILE A 31 1.23 -31.74 -2.63
N LEU A 32 0.74 -32.45 -3.65
CA LEU A 32 0.27 -31.83 -4.89
C LEU A 32 -0.92 -30.90 -4.65
N ARG A 33 -1.87 -31.28 -3.79
CA ARG A 33 -3.02 -30.43 -3.44
C ARG A 33 -2.60 -29.18 -2.67
N LYS A 34 -1.72 -29.31 -1.67
CA LYS A 34 -1.22 -28.15 -0.91
C LYS A 34 -0.45 -27.18 -1.81
N LYS A 35 0.33 -27.71 -2.75
CA LYS A 35 1.11 -26.92 -3.70
C LYS A 35 0.23 -26.19 -4.72
N THR A 36 -0.75 -26.88 -5.30
CA THR A 36 -1.50 -26.35 -6.46
C THR A 36 -2.87 -25.78 -6.13
N GLY A 37 -3.49 -26.19 -5.02
CA GLY A 37 -4.83 -25.76 -4.61
C GLY A 37 -5.99 -26.38 -5.41
N TYR A 38 -5.73 -27.24 -6.41
CA TYR A 38 -6.80 -27.88 -7.20
C TYR A 38 -7.62 -28.90 -6.40
N SER A 39 -8.77 -29.30 -6.96
CA SER A 39 -9.67 -30.28 -6.36
C SER A 39 -8.98 -31.63 -6.15
N LEU A 40 -9.34 -32.33 -5.06
CA LEU A 40 -8.76 -33.65 -4.73
C LEU A 40 -8.94 -34.66 -5.88
N SER A 41 -10.06 -34.62 -6.59
CA SER A 41 -10.33 -35.46 -7.75
C SER A 41 -9.35 -35.19 -8.88
N HIS A 42 -9.09 -33.91 -9.21
CA HIS A 42 -8.17 -33.58 -10.29
C HIS A 42 -6.73 -33.97 -9.92
N CYS A 43 -6.31 -33.71 -8.68
CA CYS A 43 -4.98 -34.12 -8.21
C CYS A 43 -4.80 -35.66 -8.23
N ARG A 44 -5.83 -36.43 -7.88
CA ARG A 44 -5.78 -37.90 -7.99
C ARG A 44 -5.64 -38.36 -9.43
N THR A 45 -6.45 -37.83 -10.35
CA THR A 45 -6.37 -38.19 -11.76
C THR A 45 -5.01 -37.84 -12.37
N ALA A 46 -4.46 -36.67 -12.03
CA ALA A 46 -3.14 -36.25 -12.49
C ALA A 46 -2.05 -37.22 -12.02
N LEU A 47 -2.05 -37.58 -10.73
CA LEU A 47 -1.08 -38.52 -10.17
C LEU A 47 -1.20 -39.93 -10.77
N GLN A 48 -2.42 -40.41 -10.98
CA GLN A 48 -2.67 -41.70 -11.65
C GLN A 48 -2.13 -41.74 -13.07
N GLN A 49 -2.22 -40.62 -13.81
CA GLN A 49 -1.78 -40.55 -15.20
C GLN A 49 -0.25 -40.55 -15.35
N PHE A 50 0.47 -40.03 -14.35
CA PHE A 50 1.94 -39.91 -14.38
C PHE A 50 2.64 -40.77 -13.32
N ASN A 51 2.00 -41.84 -12.84
CA ASN A 51 2.56 -42.79 -11.87
C ASN A 51 3.17 -42.09 -10.64
N ASP A 52 2.39 -41.21 -10.01
CA ASP A 52 2.79 -40.39 -8.86
C ASP A 52 3.97 -39.42 -9.07
N ASN A 53 4.35 -39.13 -10.33
CA ASN A 53 5.30 -38.08 -10.65
C ASN A 53 4.68 -36.69 -10.42
N LEU A 54 5.14 -35.99 -9.37
CA LEU A 54 4.60 -34.71 -8.93
C LEU A 54 4.78 -33.58 -9.97
N GLU A 55 5.93 -33.48 -10.63
CA GLU A 55 6.22 -32.39 -11.57
C GLU A 55 5.38 -32.51 -12.84
N GLN A 56 5.29 -33.72 -13.40
CA GLN A 56 4.46 -33.98 -14.58
C GLN A 56 2.97 -33.82 -14.27
N ALA A 57 2.52 -34.29 -13.09
CA ALA A 57 1.15 -34.11 -12.64
C ALA A 57 0.79 -32.63 -12.46
N GLU A 58 1.68 -31.82 -11.90
CA GLU A 58 1.51 -30.38 -11.75
C GLU A 58 1.43 -29.66 -13.11
N ALA A 59 2.37 -29.93 -14.01
CA ALA A 59 2.38 -29.35 -15.35
C ALA A 59 1.09 -29.69 -16.12
N TRP A 60 0.63 -30.93 -16.04
CA TRP A 60 -0.62 -31.37 -16.65
C TRP A 60 -1.84 -30.69 -16.03
N LEU A 61 -1.88 -30.52 -14.70
CA LEU A 61 -2.97 -29.80 -14.02
C LEU A 61 -3.05 -28.34 -14.49
N HIS A 62 -1.92 -27.65 -14.64
CA HIS A 62 -1.90 -26.27 -15.16
C HIS A 62 -2.38 -26.18 -16.61
N GLN A 63 -1.91 -27.07 -17.49
CA GLN A 63 -2.35 -27.11 -18.88
C GLN A 63 -3.86 -27.39 -18.99
N ARG A 64 -4.35 -28.34 -18.19
CA ARG A 64 -5.76 -28.69 -18.16
C ARG A 64 -6.63 -27.56 -17.62
N ALA A 65 -6.20 -26.91 -16.54
CA ALA A 65 -6.91 -25.76 -15.98
C ALA A 65 -7.03 -24.61 -17.00
N GLN A 66 -5.99 -24.37 -17.79
CA GLN A 66 -6.02 -23.37 -18.86
C GLN A 66 -7.05 -23.74 -19.95
N ALA A 67 -7.03 -24.99 -20.42
CA ALA A 67 -7.97 -25.47 -21.44
C ALA A 67 -9.43 -25.44 -20.95
N GLU A 68 -9.67 -25.87 -19.72
CA GLU A 68 -11.01 -25.82 -19.10
C GLU A 68 -11.48 -24.37 -18.88
N GLY A 69 -10.57 -23.47 -18.50
CA GLY A 69 -10.81 -22.04 -18.37
C GLY A 69 -11.29 -21.42 -19.68
N TRP A 70 -10.57 -21.67 -20.78
CA TRP A 70 -10.97 -21.23 -22.12
C TRP A 70 -12.31 -21.82 -22.57
N SER A 71 -12.54 -23.11 -22.33
CA SER A 71 -13.83 -23.75 -22.65
C SER A 71 -15.00 -23.10 -21.91
N ARG A 72 -14.81 -22.77 -20.63
CA ARG A 72 -15.82 -22.08 -19.80
C ARG A 72 -16.01 -20.64 -20.24
N ALA A 73 -14.93 -19.90 -20.50
CA ALA A 73 -15.00 -18.53 -20.98
C ALA A 73 -15.86 -18.42 -22.25
N THR A 74 -15.63 -19.31 -23.24
CA THR A 74 -16.45 -19.35 -24.47
C THR A 74 -17.92 -19.67 -24.21
N LYS A 75 -18.22 -20.52 -23.22
CA LYS A 75 -19.61 -20.87 -22.85
C LYS A 75 -20.33 -19.75 -22.09
N LEU A 76 -19.59 -18.98 -21.29
CA LEU A 76 -20.14 -17.98 -20.39
C LEU A 76 -20.13 -16.56 -20.99
N GLN A 77 -19.40 -16.32 -22.08
CA GLN A 77 -19.18 -14.99 -22.67
C GLN A 77 -20.45 -14.18 -22.98
N SER A 78 -21.57 -14.84 -23.27
CA SER A 78 -22.84 -14.17 -23.61
C SER A 78 -23.64 -13.72 -22.38
N ARG A 79 -23.25 -14.15 -21.17
CA ARG A 79 -23.92 -13.78 -19.94
C ARG A 79 -23.58 -12.34 -19.55
N ALA A 80 -24.56 -11.63 -19.01
CA ALA A 80 -24.39 -10.24 -18.61
C ALA A 80 -23.44 -10.13 -17.40
N ALA A 81 -22.30 -9.44 -17.59
CA ALA A 81 -21.35 -9.10 -16.52
C ALA A 81 -21.47 -7.61 -16.19
N SER A 82 -22.34 -7.27 -15.24
CA SER A 82 -22.62 -5.87 -14.83
C SER A 82 -22.01 -5.48 -13.49
N GLN A 83 -21.58 -6.45 -12.70
CA GLN A 83 -20.81 -6.24 -11.47
C GLN A 83 -19.32 -6.21 -11.79
N GLY A 84 -18.46 -5.95 -10.81
CA GLY A 84 -17.01 -5.96 -11.00
C GLY A 84 -16.29 -4.95 -10.12
N LEU A 85 -15.05 -4.65 -10.50
CA LEU A 85 -14.17 -3.70 -9.82
C LEU A 85 -13.47 -2.78 -10.80
N ILE A 86 -13.25 -1.56 -10.34
CA ILE A 86 -12.25 -0.65 -10.88
C ILE A 86 -10.96 -0.87 -10.11
N GLY A 87 -9.87 -1.18 -10.80
CA GLY A 87 -8.52 -1.25 -10.26
C GLY A 87 -7.68 -0.06 -10.70
N ILE A 88 -6.99 0.60 -9.77
CA ILE A 88 -6.08 1.71 -10.07
C ILE A 88 -4.71 1.42 -9.47
N ILE A 89 -3.67 1.47 -10.30
CA ILE A 89 -2.28 1.43 -9.89
C ILE A 89 -1.57 2.70 -10.34
N THR A 90 -0.72 3.25 -9.47
CA THR A 90 -0.01 4.51 -9.71
C THR A 90 1.47 4.34 -9.45
N ASN A 91 2.29 4.85 -10.35
CA ASN A 91 3.72 5.09 -10.17
C ASN A 91 3.99 6.62 -10.11
N THR A 92 5.26 7.02 -10.05
CA THR A 92 5.68 8.42 -9.99
C THR A 92 5.21 9.26 -11.17
N ASP A 93 5.32 8.73 -12.39
CA ASP A 93 5.06 9.44 -13.64
C ASP A 93 3.86 8.89 -14.44
N THR A 94 3.27 7.79 -13.98
CA THR A 94 2.31 7.02 -14.75
C THR A 94 1.22 6.44 -13.85
N ALA A 95 -0.03 6.44 -14.29
CA ALA A 95 -1.11 5.74 -13.60
C ALA A 95 -1.93 4.91 -14.58
N ALA A 96 -2.27 3.68 -14.20
CA ALA A 96 -3.16 2.81 -14.96
C ALA A 96 -4.45 2.57 -14.17
N MET A 97 -5.58 2.62 -14.86
CA MET A 97 -6.89 2.28 -14.32
C MET A 97 -7.59 1.30 -15.24
N VAL A 98 -8.17 0.24 -14.67
CA VAL A 98 -8.83 -0.84 -15.39
C VAL A 98 -10.21 -1.08 -14.83
N GLU A 99 -11.14 -1.44 -15.70
CA GLU A 99 -12.47 -1.91 -15.34
C GLU A 99 -12.61 -3.37 -15.76
N ILE A 100 -12.86 -4.24 -14.78
CA ILE A 100 -13.06 -5.67 -15.01
C ILE A 100 -14.39 -6.06 -14.40
N ASN A 101 -15.23 -6.69 -15.21
CA ASN A 101 -16.59 -7.05 -14.84
C ASN A 101 -16.73 -8.54 -14.56
N CYS A 102 -17.69 -8.88 -13.70
CA CYS A 102 -18.17 -10.23 -13.41
C CYS A 102 -19.70 -10.27 -13.34
N GLU A 103 -20.28 -11.46 -13.24
CA GLU A 103 -21.75 -11.62 -13.15
C GLU A 103 -22.27 -11.13 -11.79
N THR A 104 -21.64 -11.55 -10.69
CA THR A 104 -22.11 -11.27 -9.32
C THR A 104 -21.11 -10.47 -8.48
N ASP A 105 -21.60 -9.81 -7.43
CA ASP A 105 -20.76 -9.07 -6.47
C ASP A 105 -19.97 -10.01 -5.53
N PHE A 106 -20.43 -11.25 -5.38
CA PHE A 106 -19.69 -12.31 -4.66
C PHE A 106 -18.35 -12.60 -5.33
N VAL A 107 -18.32 -12.68 -6.67
CA VAL A 107 -17.07 -12.86 -7.42
C VAL A 107 -16.19 -11.61 -7.32
N ALA A 108 -16.76 -10.40 -7.35
CA ALA A 108 -16.00 -9.17 -7.15
C ALA A 108 -15.25 -9.14 -5.80
N LYS A 109 -15.83 -9.75 -4.76
CA LYS A 109 -15.22 -9.87 -3.42
C LYS A 109 -14.27 -11.07 -3.27
N ASN A 110 -14.14 -11.92 -4.30
CA ASN A 110 -13.26 -13.09 -4.26
C ASN A 110 -11.78 -12.69 -4.44
N GLU A 111 -10.90 -13.28 -3.64
CA GLU A 111 -9.45 -13.00 -3.69
C GLU A 111 -8.82 -13.29 -5.05
N LYS A 112 -9.25 -14.35 -5.76
CA LYS A 112 -8.73 -14.70 -7.09
C LYS A 112 -9.13 -13.69 -8.16
N PHE A 113 -10.33 -13.13 -8.04
CA PHE A 113 -10.77 -12.06 -8.92
C PHE A 113 -10.00 -10.76 -8.65
N GLN A 114 -9.80 -10.40 -7.38
CA GLN A 114 -9.00 -9.23 -7.02
C GLN A 114 -7.54 -9.38 -7.46
N GLN A 115 -6.96 -10.58 -7.35
CA GLN A 115 -5.64 -10.89 -7.89
C GLN A 115 -5.58 -10.64 -9.40
N LEU A 116 -6.56 -11.09 -10.17
CA LEU A 116 -6.66 -10.80 -11.60
C LEU A 116 -6.71 -9.29 -11.86
N VAL A 117 -7.53 -8.53 -11.12
CA VAL A 117 -7.63 -7.07 -11.27
C VAL A 117 -6.28 -6.39 -11.05
N SER A 118 -5.55 -6.81 -10.03
CA SER A 118 -4.19 -6.33 -9.74
C SER A 118 -3.22 -6.64 -10.87
N GLN A 119 -3.22 -7.89 -11.36
CA GLN A 119 -2.34 -8.35 -12.44
C GLN A 119 -2.58 -7.61 -13.76
N VAL A 120 -3.85 -7.41 -14.13
CA VAL A 120 -4.24 -6.66 -15.34
C VAL A 120 -3.83 -5.19 -15.21
N ALA A 121 -4.10 -4.55 -14.07
CA ALA A 121 -3.71 -3.16 -13.83
C ALA A 121 -2.18 -2.96 -13.92
N ASN A 122 -1.41 -3.86 -13.30
CA ASN A 122 0.05 -3.83 -13.33
C ASN A 122 0.60 -4.09 -14.74
N SER A 123 0.01 -5.06 -15.45
CA SER A 123 0.39 -5.35 -16.84
C SER A 123 0.08 -4.20 -17.78
N LEU A 124 -1.01 -3.47 -17.55
CA LEU A 124 -1.33 -2.29 -18.32
C LEU A 124 -0.32 -1.15 -18.07
N LEU A 125 0.08 -0.94 -16.82
CA LEU A 125 1.07 0.07 -16.44
C LEU A 125 2.46 -0.22 -17.07
N LEU A 126 2.89 -1.48 -17.07
CA LEU A 126 4.25 -1.86 -17.47
C LEU A 126 4.42 -2.12 -18.98
N ASN A 127 3.38 -2.56 -19.68
CA ASN A 127 3.45 -2.83 -21.12
C ASN A 127 3.21 -1.60 -22.00
N GLN A 128 3.20 -0.40 -21.41
CA GLN A 128 2.98 0.83 -22.15
C GLN A 128 4.17 1.15 -23.08
N GLN A 129 3.92 1.09 -24.39
CA GLN A 129 4.90 1.42 -25.42
C GLN A 129 5.00 2.93 -25.69
N GLU A 130 3.91 3.67 -25.49
CA GLU A 130 3.79 5.09 -25.86
C GLU A 130 3.79 6.01 -24.63
N LYS A 131 4.96 6.25 -24.04
CA LYS A 131 5.13 7.23 -22.94
C LYS A 131 4.94 8.70 -23.37
N THR A 132 4.87 8.95 -24.68
CA THR A 132 4.77 10.30 -25.26
C THR A 132 3.35 10.86 -25.25
N LYS A 133 2.32 10.00 -25.19
CA LYS A 133 0.92 10.44 -25.16
C LYS A 133 0.48 10.74 -23.73
N ASP A 134 -0.29 11.81 -23.56
CA ASP A 134 -0.79 12.24 -22.27
C ASP A 134 -1.74 11.23 -21.60
N LYS A 135 -2.52 10.50 -22.40
CA LYS A 135 -3.40 9.40 -21.99
C LYS A 135 -3.57 8.39 -23.12
N VAL A 136 -3.65 7.11 -22.79
CA VAL A 136 -3.86 6.00 -23.73
C VAL A 136 -5.02 5.16 -23.25
N PHE A 137 -6.02 4.95 -24.11
CA PHE A 137 -7.17 4.10 -23.83
C PHE A 137 -6.97 2.72 -24.42
N PHE A 138 -7.47 1.71 -23.71
CA PHE A 138 -7.46 0.31 -24.12
C PHE A 138 -8.89 -0.21 -24.03
N ASP A 139 -9.41 -0.70 -25.15
CA ASP A 139 -10.66 -1.44 -25.18
C ASP A 139 -10.44 -2.91 -24.78
N LYS A 140 -11.51 -3.70 -24.79
CA LYS A 140 -11.46 -5.13 -24.48
C LYS A 140 -10.43 -5.88 -25.34
N ASP A 141 -10.47 -5.69 -26.65
CA ASP A 141 -9.68 -6.49 -27.58
C ASP A 141 -8.19 -6.17 -27.46
N THR A 142 -7.85 -4.89 -27.35
CA THR A 142 -6.46 -4.46 -27.10
C THR A 142 -5.96 -4.94 -25.75
N LEU A 143 -6.73 -4.81 -24.66
CA LEU A 143 -6.37 -5.35 -23.35
C LEU A 143 -6.11 -6.85 -23.39
N SER A 144 -7.00 -7.62 -24.02
CA SER A 144 -6.92 -9.07 -24.08
C SER A 144 -5.61 -9.59 -24.68
N THR A 145 -5.01 -8.85 -25.62
CA THR A 145 -3.76 -9.25 -26.29
C THR A 145 -2.48 -8.91 -25.53
N LEU A 146 -2.55 -8.07 -24.49
CA LEU A 146 -1.36 -7.67 -23.76
C LEU A 146 -0.75 -8.86 -23.01
N PRO A 147 0.59 -8.94 -22.90
CA PRO A 147 1.24 -9.98 -22.12
C PRO A 147 1.07 -9.74 -20.61
N SER A 148 0.93 -10.80 -19.83
CA SER A 148 0.97 -10.73 -18.37
C SER A 148 2.39 -10.43 -17.90
N VAL A 149 2.53 -9.62 -16.86
CA VAL A 149 3.84 -9.29 -16.26
C VAL A 149 4.43 -10.48 -15.50
N ASP A 150 3.60 -11.27 -14.82
CA ASP A 150 4.05 -12.40 -14.00
C ASP A 150 4.54 -13.58 -14.88
N ASP A 151 3.95 -13.72 -16.06
CA ASP A 151 4.29 -14.75 -17.04
C ASP A 151 4.09 -14.19 -18.46
N ARG A 152 5.18 -13.71 -19.06
CA ARG A 152 5.16 -13.09 -20.40
C ARG A 152 4.78 -14.07 -21.53
N SER A 153 4.73 -15.38 -21.25
CA SER A 153 4.23 -16.37 -22.22
C SER A 153 2.70 -16.36 -22.33
N LYS A 154 2.01 -15.74 -21.37
CA LYS A 154 0.55 -15.68 -21.31
C LYS A 154 0.03 -14.28 -21.59
N THR A 155 -1.12 -14.22 -22.23
CA THR A 155 -1.86 -12.97 -22.46
C THR A 155 -2.78 -12.65 -21.29
N LEU A 156 -3.30 -11.41 -21.23
CA LEU A 156 -4.35 -11.04 -20.28
C LEU A 156 -5.64 -11.84 -20.53
N ALA A 157 -5.91 -12.25 -21.77
CA ALA A 157 -7.00 -13.16 -22.07
C ALA A 157 -6.78 -14.55 -21.43
N ASP A 158 -5.56 -15.07 -21.45
CA ASP A 158 -5.24 -16.38 -20.85
C ASP A 158 -5.46 -16.41 -19.34
N ILE A 159 -4.95 -15.39 -18.63
CA ILE A 159 -5.14 -15.31 -17.17
C ILE A 159 -6.60 -15.02 -16.81
N THR A 160 -7.34 -14.30 -17.66
CA THR A 160 -8.78 -14.08 -17.48
C THR A 160 -9.56 -15.38 -17.66
N ALA A 161 -9.25 -16.17 -18.69
CA ALA A 161 -9.85 -17.48 -18.92
C ALA A 161 -9.59 -18.45 -17.75
N LEU A 162 -8.39 -18.42 -17.17
CA LEU A 162 -8.06 -19.19 -15.97
C LEU A 162 -8.90 -18.74 -14.75
N CYS A 163 -9.10 -17.43 -14.60
CA CYS A 163 -9.97 -16.87 -13.56
C CYS A 163 -11.42 -17.35 -13.74
N VAL A 164 -11.97 -17.26 -14.97
CA VAL A 164 -13.31 -17.79 -15.30
C VAL A 164 -13.43 -19.28 -14.96
N GLY A 165 -12.39 -20.07 -15.26
CA GLY A 165 -12.33 -21.47 -14.89
C GLY A 165 -12.43 -21.71 -13.38
N THR A 166 -11.82 -20.81 -12.60
CA THR A 166 -11.74 -20.90 -11.15
C THR A 166 -13.01 -20.40 -10.45
N VAL A 167 -13.53 -19.23 -10.85
CA VAL A 167 -14.70 -18.60 -10.22
C VAL A 167 -16.04 -19.13 -10.77
N GLY A 168 -16.04 -19.66 -12.00
CA GLY A 168 -17.22 -20.26 -12.63
C GLY A 168 -18.24 -19.26 -13.18
N GLU A 169 -17.90 -17.98 -13.24
CA GLU A 169 -18.72 -16.89 -13.80
C GLU A 169 -18.03 -16.23 -14.98
N ASN A 170 -18.80 -15.56 -15.84
CA ASN A 170 -18.26 -14.71 -16.89
C ASN A 170 -17.43 -13.57 -16.28
N VAL A 171 -16.21 -13.39 -16.79
CA VAL A 171 -15.31 -12.30 -16.42
C VAL A 171 -14.89 -11.57 -17.68
N VAL A 172 -15.00 -10.25 -17.69
CA VAL A 172 -14.77 -9.42 -18.88
C VAL A 172 -13.76 -8.32 -18.58
N LEU A 173 -12.67 -8.28 -19.35
CA LEU A 173 -11.78 -7.12 -19.42
C LEU A 173 -12.49 -6.01 -20.21
N ARG A 174 -13.12 -5.05 -19.51
CA ARG A 174 -14.02 -4.11 -20.18
C ARG A 174 -13.28 -2.97 -20.85
N ARG A 175 -12.38 -2.31 -20.11
CA ARG A 175 -11.57 -1.19 -20.61
C ARG A 175 -10.44 -0.85 -19.66
N GLY A 176 -9.44 -0.16 -20.18
CA GLY A 176 -8.31 0.36 -19.43
C GLY A 176 -7.94 1.75 -19.91
N ILE A 177 -7.25 2.50 -19.05
CA ILE A 177 -6.65 3.77 -19.40
C ILE A 177 -5.32 3.91 -18.67
N VAL A 178 -4.34 4.47 -19.36
CA VAL A 178 -3.07 4.89 -18.77
C VAL A 178 -2.93 6.40 -18.92
N PHE A 179 -2.53 7.07 -17.86
CA PHE A 179 -2.13 8.48 -17.86
C PHE A 179 -0.64 8.59 -17.65
N ASN A 180 0.01 9.44 -18.45
CA ASN A 180 1.39 9.85 -18.25
C ASN A 180 1.44 11.29 -17.75
N THR A 181 2.38 11.58 -16.86
CA THR A 181 2.72 12.94 -16.44
C THR A 181 4.02 13.41 -17.04
N LYS A 182 4.09 14.72 -17.22
CA LYS A 182 5.34 15.45 -17.44
C LYS A 182 5.95 15.83 -16.09
N PRO A 183 7.23 16.25 -16.01
CA PRO A 183 7.89 16.57 -14.74
C PRO A 183 7.13 17.56 -13.82
N ASN A 184 6.40 18.54 -14.39
CA ASN A 184 5.61 19.52 -13.62
C ASN A 184 4.14 19.11 -13.44
N GLN A 185 3.80 17.85 -13.71
CA GLN A 185 2.45 17.32 -13.60
C GLN A 185 2.40 16.22 -12.54
N LEU A 186 1.35 16.27 -11.73
CA LEU A 186 1.09 15.32 -10.68
C LEU A 186 -0.15 14.49 -11.03
N LEU A 187 -0.18 13.26 -10.53
CA LEU A 187 -1.31 12.34 -10.65
C LEU A 187 -1.89 12.07 -9.28
N SER A 188 -3.21 12.10 -9.23
CA SER A 188 -3.95 11.65 -8.06
C SER A 188 -5.03 10.64 -8.42
N SER A 189 -5.33 9.77 -7.47
CA SER A 189 -6.21 8.62 -7.67
C SER A 189 -7.11 8.41 -6.46
N TYR A 190 -8.38 8.17 -6.70
CA TYR A 190 -9.36 7.85 -5.65
C TYR A 190 -10.19 6.64 -6.05
N CYS A 191 -10.46 5.74 -5.10
CA CYS A 191 -11.39 4.63 -5.26
C CYS A 191 -12.44 4.66 -4.13
N HIS A 192 -13.72 4.55 -4.50
CA HIS A 192 -14.84 4.49 -3.56
C HIS A 192 -15.41 3.07 -3.47
N GLY A 193 -15.88 2.68 -2.28
CA GLY A 193 -16.34 1.32 -1.99
C GLY A 193 -15.18 0.33 -2.03
N GLN A 194 -14.11 0.64 -1.30
CA GLN A 194 -12.88 -0.14 -1.34
C GLN A 194 -13.09 -1.55 -0.82
N VAL A 195 -12.43 -2.51 -1.46
CA VAL A 195 -12.41 -3.90 -1.03
C VAL A 195 -11.06 -4.15 -0.36
N ASN A 196 -11.07 -4.60 0.90
CA ASN A 196 -9.84 -4.87 1.66
C ASN A 196 -9.08 -6.04 1.03
N THR A 197 -7.98 -5.76 0.33
CA THR A 197 -7.08 -6.78 -0.23
C THR A 197 -5.92 -7.04 0.72
N ALA A 198 -5.75 -8.28 1.19
CA ALA A 198 -4.66 -8.69 2.06
C ALA A 198 -3.30 -8.85 1.36
N SER A 199 -3.21 -8.74 0.02
CA SER A 199 -2.08 -9.31 -0.74
C SER A 199 -1.39 -8.42 -1.78
N SER A 200 -1.86 -7.21 -2.06
CA SER A 200 -1.12 -6.29 -2.95
C SER A 200 -1.53 -4.83 -2.73
N ASN A 201 -0.86 -4.13 -1.80
CA ASN A 201 -1.16 -2.75 -1.42
C ASN A 201 -0.88 -1.68 -2.50
N LEU A 202 -0.46 -2.10 -3.70
CA LEU A 202 -0.16 -1.21 -4.83
C LEU A 202 -1.40 -0.89 -5.70
N CYS A 203 -2.35 -1.82 -5.82
CA CYS A 203 -3.54 -1.65 -6.67
C CYS A 203 -4.77 -1.35 -5.81
N ARG A 204 -5.31 -0.14 -5.93
CA ARG A 204 -6.54 0.28 -5.25
C ARG A 204 -7.74 -0.23 -6.01
N MET A 205 -8.65 -0.91 -5.33
CA MET A 205 -9.84 -1.48 -5.95
C MET A 205 -11.11 -0.96 -5.32
N GLY A 206 -12.14 -0.71 -6.13
CA GLY A 206 -13.44 -0.29 -5.63
C GLY A 206 -14.53 -0.30 -6.70
N LYS A 207 -15.72 0.12 -6.31
CA LYS A 207 -16.87 0.24 -7.23
C LYS A 207 -16.71 1.42 -8.19
N TYR A 208 -16.11 2.50 -7.71
CA TYR A 208 -15.82 3.69 -8.52
C TYR A 208 -14.35 4.04 -8.41
N GLY A 209 -13.78 4.57 -9.49
CA GLY A 209 -12.40 5.03 -9.53
C GLY A 209 -12.29 6.36 -10.29
N ALA A 210 -11.40 7.23 -9.81
CA ALA A 210 -11.11 8.51 -10.43
C ALA A 210 -9.58 8.71 -10.53
N LEU A 211 -9.13 9.20 -11.68
CA LEU A 211 -7.77 9.67 -11.91
C LEU A 211 -7.79 11.15 -12.27
N VAL A 212 -6.99 11.96 -11.58
CA VAL A 212 -6.87 13.40 -11.80
C VAL A 212 -5.42 13.72 -12.10
N LYS A 213 -5.17 14.26 -13.29
CA LYS A 213 -3.87 14.83 -13.67
C LYS A 213 -3.93 16.35 -13.57
N TYR A 214 -2.97 16.96 -12.90
CA TYR A 214 -2.92 18.41 -12.73
C TYR A 214 -1.47 18.92 -12.85
N SER A 215 -1.30 20.16 -13.30
CA SER A 215 0.02 20.80 -13.41
C SER A 215 0.25 21.71 -12.22
N GLN A 216 1.45 21.70 -11.65
CA GLN A 216 1.84 22.69 -10.66
C GLN A 216 2.18 23.99 -11.37
N ILE A 217 1.48 25.08 -11.04
CA ILE A 217 1.85 26.42 -11.52
C ILE A 217 2.99 26.91 -10.63
N ASP A 218 4.15 27.21 -11.22
CA ASP A 218 5.27 27.84 -10.52
C ASP A 218 4.95 29.33 -10.31
N SER A 219 4.81 29.74 -9.06
CA SER A 219 4.47 31.11 -8.65
C SER A 219 5.66 32.10 -8.75
N SER A 220 6.56 31.95 -9.72
CA SER A 220 7.76 32.79 -9.84
C SER A 220 7.73 33.84 -10.94
N ASN A 221 6.57 34.11 -11.57
CA ASN A 221 6.48 35.07 -12.68
C ASN A 221 5.19 35.90 -12.73
N ASN A 222 4.69 36.41 -11.60
CA ASN A 222 3.69 37.49 -11.61
C ASN A 222 4.04 38.56 -10.57
N ALA A 223 4.97 39.43 -10.94
CA ALA A 223 5.17 40.74 -10.32
C ALA A 223 5.14 41.81 -11.41
N SER A 224 3.95 42.17 -11.87
CA SER A 224 3.61 43.48 -12.45
C SER A 224 2.09 43.55 -12.60
N ASP A 225 1.48 44.56 -11.97
CA ASP A 225 0.16 45.18 -12.20
C ASP A 225 -1.06 44.26 -12.43
N ASP A 226 -2.18 44.38 -11.71
CA ASP A 226 -2.89 45.61 -11.38
C ASP A 226 -3.87 45.33 -10.22
N GLY A 227 -4.22 46.36 -9.47
CA GLY A 227 -5.03 46.25 -8.26
C GLY A 227 -6.48 45.84 -8.53
N THR A 228 -6.86 44.62 -8.14
CA THR A 228 -8.21 44.37 -7.61
C THR A 228 -8.23 43.08 -6.80
N SER A 229 -8.59 43.24 -5.53
CA SER A 229 -8.75 42.20 -4.52
C SER A 229 -9.80 41.17 -4.94
N SER A 230 -9.35 39.95 -5.21
CA SER A 230 -10.17 38.73 -5.21
C SER A 230 -9.25 37.57 -4.85
N SER A 231 -9.19 37.25 -3.56
CA SER A 231 -8.41 36.17 -2.97
C SER A 231 -8.93 34.81 -3.41
N SER A 232 -8.60 34.36 -4.62
CA SER A 232 -8.76 32.97 -5.02
C SER A 232 -7.56 32.15 -4.52
N VAL A 233 -7.57 31.81 -3.23
CA VAL A 233 -6.62 30.86 -2.64
C VAL A 233 -6.92 29.48 -3.21
N SER A 234 -6.10 29.03 -4.17
CA SER A 234 -6.13 27.69 -4.74
C SER A 234 -5.75 26.66 -3.67
N THR A 235 -6.75 26.14 -2.97
CA THR A 235 -6.62 25.05 -2.00
C THR A 235 -6.11 23.78 -2.68
N ARG A 236 -4.82 23.47 -2.47
CA ARG A 236 -4.17 22.21 -2.85
C ARG A 236 -4.83 21.03 -2.10
N SER A 237 -5.79 20.36 -2.73
CA SER A 237 -6.35 19.11 -2.22
C SER A 237 -5.49 17.93 -2.67
N TYR A 238 -4.79 17.29 -1.74
CA TYR A 238 -4.22 15.96 -1.92
C TYR A 238 -5.30 14.95 -1.52
N PRO A 239 -5.95 14.21 -2.44
CA PRO A 239 -7.03 13.28 -2.11
C PRO A 239 -6.49 11.95 -1.55
N LEU A 240 -5.43 12.00 -0.74
CA LEU A 240 -4.83 10.85 -0.07
C LEU A 240 -5.53 10.52 1.26
N ARG A 241 -6.42 11.40 1.73
CA ARG A 241 -6.97 11.37 3.08
C ARG A 241 -8.48 11.54 3.07
N THR A 242 -9.13 10.95 4.08
CA THR A 242 -10.56 11.15 4.36
C THR A 242 -10.73 12.40 5.21
N ILE A 243 -11.52 13.34 4.71
CA ILE A 243 -11.85 14.60 5.41
C ILE A 243 -12.72 14.28 6.63
N CYS A 244 -12.45 14.91 7.78
CA CYS A 244 -13.20 14.66 9.03
C CYS A 244 -14.61 15.25 9.09
N GLN A 245 -14.92 16.21 8.22
CA GLN A 245 -16.20 16.91 8.24
C GLN A 245 -16.95 16.73 6.92
N ASP A 246 -18.22 16.35 7.05
CA ASP A 246 -19.16 16.33 5.93
C ASP A 246 -19.48 17.77 5.51
N ASN A 247 -19.45 18.07 4.21
CA ASN A 247 -19.75 19.38 3.59
C ASN A 247 -18.76 20.53 3.85
N ILE A 248 -17.49 20.39 3.43
CA ILE A 248 -16.57 21.53 3.42
C ILE A 248 -16.81 22.42 2.20
N GLU A 249 -17.61 23.48 2.38
CA GLU A 249 -17.67 24.61 1.44
C GLU A 249 -16.58 25.67 1.72
N LYS A 250 -15.92 25.66 2.90
CA LYS A 250 -14.92 26.68 3.30
C LYS A 250 -13.73 26.13 4.12
N PRO A 251 -12.49 26.62 3.88
CA PRO A 251 -11.31 26.32 4.70
C PRO A 251 -11.47 26.78 6.16
N ILE A 252 -10.95 25.98 7.09
CA ILE A 252 -10.90 26.29 8.54
C ILE A 252 -9.64 27.08 8.85
N GLU A 253 -9.73 28.08 9.73
CA GLU A 253 -8.56 28.83 10.21
C GLU A 253 -7.65 27.98 11.11
N LEU A 254 -6.33 28.21 11.04
CA LEU A 254 -5.36 27.43 11.80
C LEU A 254 -5.61 27.50 13.31
N SER A 255 -5.91 28.69 13.85
CA SER A 255 -6.17 28.87 15.29
C SER A 255 -7.37 28.05 15.75
N THR A 256 -8.44 28.03 14.95
CA THR A 256 -9.63 27.23 15.24
C THR A 256 -9.32 25.74 15.26
N TYR A 257 -8.49 25.25 14.35
CA TYR A 257 -8.03 23.85 14.40
C TYR A 257 -7.24 23.58 15.69
N LEU A 258 -6.27 24.43 16.04
CA LEU A 258 -5.42 24.23 17.21
C LEU A 258 -6.22 24.22 18.52
N ASP A 259 -7.16 25.14 18.68
CA ASP A 259 -8.01 25.23 19.88
C ASP A 259 -8.84 23.96 20.11
N ASN A 260 -9.30 23.32 19.01
CA ASN A 260 -10.10 22.11 19.10
C ASN A 260 -9.26 20.83 19.22
N GLU A 261 -8.05 20.82 18.68
CA GLU A 261 -7.19 19.63 18.68
C GLU A 261 -6.71 19.25 20.08
N ASP A 262 -6.52 20.24 20.96
CA ASP A 262 -6.09 20.01 22.34
C ASP A 262 -7.17 19.31 23.19
N GLU A 263 -8.44 19.36 22.78
CA GLU A 263 -9.57 18.69 23.43
C GLU A 263 -10.05 17.44 22.66
N ALA A 264 -9.43 17.10 21.53
CA ALA A 264 -9.92 16.06 20.63
C ALA A 264 -9.65 14.64 21.14
N THR A 265 -10.65 13.76 21.01
CA THR A 265 -10.51 12.33 21.32
C THR A 265 -9.81 11.52 20.22
N LEU A 266 -9.73 12.09 19.02
CA LEU A 266 -9.05 11.52 17.85
C LEU A 266 -8.05 12.56 17.35
N LEU A 267 -6.85 12.12 16.96
CA LEU A 267 -5.84 13.01 16.41
C LEU A 267 -6.18 13.38 14.96
N HIS A 268 -5.95 14.64 14.61
CA HIS A 268 -6.18 15.16 13.27
C HIS A 268 -4.98 15.94 12.74
N GLU A 269 -4.73 15.84 11.44
CA GLU A 269 -3.75 16.65 10.74
C GLU A 269 -4.45 17.75 9.96
N TYR A 270 -3.89 18.96 10.06
CA TYR A 270 -4.39 20.15 9.36
C TYR A 270 -3.58 20.36 8.10
N LEU A 271 -4.25 20.40 6.96
CA LEU A 271 -3.64 20.66 5.67
C LEU A 271 -4.28 21.87 5.02
N ASN A 272 -3.65 23.03 5.20
CA ASN A 272 -4.00 24.27 4.52
C ASN A 272 -5.51 24.56 4.52
N GLY A 273 -6.13 24.43 5.70
CA GLY A 273 -7.54 24.71 5.95
C GLY A 273 -8.45 23.48 5.98
N TYR A 274 -7.91 22.28 5.79
CA TYR A 274 -8.68 21.03 5.81
C TYR A 274 -8.17 20.10 6.91
N ILE A 275 -9.09 19.49 7.64
CA ILE A 275 -8.77 18.60 8.78
C ILE A 275 -9.00 17.15 8.36
N TYR A 276 -8.02 16.30 8.68
CA TYR A 276 -8.02 14.88 8.33
C TYR A 276 -7.70 13.99 9.52
N ALA A 277 -8.48 12.93 9.71
CA ALA A 277 -8.32 12.01 10.82
C ALA A 277 -7.08 11.16 10.62
N LEU A 278 -6.32 10.97 11.70
CA LEU A 278 -5.24 10.01 11.69
C LEU A 278 -5.80 8.62 12.02
N PRO A 279 -5.35 7.59 11.28
CA PRO A 279 -5.58 6.22 11.73
C PRO A 279 -4.89 6.02 13.09
N SER A 280 -5.53 5.25 13.95
CA SER A 280 -4.97 4.83 15.24
C SER A 280 -3.60 4.15 15.04
N ARG A 281 -2.58 4.59 15.78
CA ARG A 281 -1.24 3.97 15.77
C ARG A 281 -1.31 2.55 16.33
N GLU A 282 -0.66 1.60 15.67
CA GLU A 282 -0.52 0.24 16.18
C GLU A 282 0.54 0.20 17.29
N SER A 283 0.33 -0.60 18.35
CA SER A 283 1.22 -0.64 19.52
C SER A 283 2.67 -1.02 19.20
N VAL A 284 2.90 -1.74 18.10
CA VAL A 284 4.24 -2.13 17.62
C VAL A 284 5.03 -0.92 17.12
N HIS A 285 4.35 0.08 16.53
CA HIS A 285 5.00 1.31 16.05
C HIS A 285 5.56 2.13 17.21
N ASP A 286 4.78 2.30 18.26
CA ASP A 286 5.18 3.07 19.44
C ASP A 286 6.35 2.39 20.16
N LEU A 287 6.37 1.05 20.20
CA LEU A 287 7.51 0.29 20.74
C LEU A 287 8.78 0.53 19.91
N LEU A 288 8.69 0.47 18.59
CA LEU A 288 9.82 0.71 17.69
C LEU A 288 10.39 2.13 17.87
N LEU A 289 9.51 3.13 17.93
CA LEU A 289 9.87 4.53 18.14
C LEU A 289 10.52 4.74 19.52
N LYS A 290 10.01 4.08 20.56
CA LYS A 290 10.61 4.08 21.90
C LYS A 290 12.02 3.46 21.90
N ASN A 291 12.22 2.36 21.17
CA ASN A 291 13.52 1.69 21.08
C ASN A 291 14.54 2.57 20.35
N ILE A 292 14.12 3.21 19.25
CA ILE A 292 14.93 4.21 18.53
C ILE A 292 15.31 5.37 19.48
N GLY A 293 14.34 5.92 20.21
CA GLY A 293 14.60 6.99 21.17
C GLY A 293 15.59 6.58 22.26
N THR A 294 15.41 5.39 22.83
CA THR A 294 16.32 4.82 23.84
C THR A 294 17.75 4.68 23.30
N GLN A 295 17.91 4.22 22.06
CA GLN A 295 19.23 4.08 21.41
C GLN A 295 19.92 5.44 21.22
N ILE A 296 19.16 6.49 20.91
CA ILE A 296 19.68 7.86 20.78
C ILE A 296 20.10 8.40 22.16
N GLU A 297 19.25 8.25 23.18
CA GLU A 297 19.52 8.73 24.55
C GLU A 297 20.78 8.07 25.15
N GLN A 298 20.97 6.77 24.91
CA GLN A 298 22.13 6.02 25.38
C GLN A 298 23.47 6.55 24.84
N GLN A 299 23.46 7.20 23.68
CA GLN A 299 24.67 7.78 23.09
C GLN A 299 25.08 9.12 23.72
N GLN A 300 24.25 9.71 24.58
CA GLN A 300 24.54 10.95 25.30
C GLN A 300 25.03 12.08 24.37
N LEU A 301 24.42 12.17 23.18
CA LEU A 301 24.76 13.17 22.18
C LEU A 301 24.45 14.57 22.70
N LYS A 302 25.35 15.54 22.46
CA LYS A 302 25.10 16.95 22.79
C LYS A 302 24.15 17.57 21.78
N ASP A 303 23.30 18.48 22.25
CA ASP A 303 22.37 19.27 21.45
C ASP A 303 21.39 18.42 20.63
N VAL A 304 21.05 17.23 21.15
CA VAL A 304 20.02 16.35 20.60
C VAL A 304 18.89 16.23 21.60
N HIS A 305 17.71 16.70 21.22
CA HIS A 305 16.50 16.59 22.01
C HIS A 305 15.46 15.79 21.23
N ILE A 306 15.02 14.67 21.82
CA ILE A 306 13.86 13.94 21.35
C ILE A 306 12.63 14.71 21.80
N LEU A 307 11.83 15.17 20.83
CA LEU A 307 10.58 15.87 21.14
C LEU A 307 9.50 14.86 21.54
N PRO A 308 8.50 15.28 22.35
CA PRO A 308 7.37 14.44 22.76
C PRO A 308 6.66 13.77 21.58
N MET A 309 6.11 12.56 21.77
CA MET A 309 5.45 11.78 20.71
C MET A 309 4.20 12.46 20.12
N ASP A 310 3.58 13.34 20.89
CA ASP A 310 2.41 14.16 20.55
C ASP A 310 2.78 15.54 19.99
N ILE A 311 4.08 15.81 19.78
CA ILE A 311 4.53 17.04 19.13
C ILE A 311 3.94 17.14 17.72
N ARG A 312 3.48 18.34 17.36
CA ARG A 312 3.02 18.65 16.01
C ARG A 312 4.10 19.43 15.25
N ILE A 313 4.40 19.03 14.02
CA ILE A 313 5.28 19.77 13.12
C ILE A 313 4.44 20.75 12.30
N GLN A 314 4.75 22.03 12.39
CA GLN A 314 4.18 23.05 11.53
C GLN A 314 5.14 23.40 10.39
N THR A 315 4.69 23.19 9.15
CA THR A 315 5.49 23.56 7.97
C THR A 315 5.39 25.07 7.67
N PRO A 316 6.37 25.63 6.91
CA PRO A 316 6.20 26.93 6.27
C PRO A 316 5.03 26.94 5.28
N ASP A 317 4.65 28.13 4.81
CA ASP A 317 3.53 28.31 3.88
C ASP A 317 3.67 27.46 2.60
N PRO A 318 2.61 26.77 2.15
CA PRO A 318 1.30 26.62 2.81
C PRO A 318 1.38 25.83 4.11
N VAL A 319 0.66 26.27 5.13
CA VAL A 319 0.74 25.70 6.49
C VAL A 319 0.12 24.32 6.56
N TYR A 320 0.93 23.34 6.92
CA TYR A 320 0.53 21.98 7.30
C TYR A 320 0.89 21.72 8.77
N ILE A 321 0.05 20.96 9.46
CA ILE A 321 0.31 20.44 10.81
C ILE A 321 0.31 18.92 10.73
N TYR A 322 1.46 18.32 11.04
CA TYR A 322 1.69 16.87 10.97
C TYR A 322 2.14 16.28 12.30
N TYR A 323 1.70 15.06 12.61
CA TYR A 323 2.27 14.25 13.68
C TYR A 323 3.40 13.38 13.12
N PRO A 324 4.67 13.60 13.51
CA PRO A 324 5.78 12.77 13.07
C PRO A 324 5.78 11.43 13.81
N GLY A 325 6.52 10.45 13.28
CA GLY A 325 6.90 9.26 14.02
C GLY A 325 7.77 9.64 15.23
N LEU A 326 9.02 10.06 15.01
CA LEU A 326 9.88 10.68 16.01
C LEU A 326 10.43 11.99 15.46
N CYS A 327 10.65 12.98 16.32
CA CYS A 327 11.24 14.26 15.91
C CYS A 327 12.43 14.60 16.80
N LEU A 328 13.56 14.94 16.19
CA LEU A 328 14.75 15.41 16.88
C LEU A 328 14.96 16.89 16.59
N SER A 329 15.33 17.65 17.62
CA SER A 329 15.69 19.07 17.50
C SER A 329 16.96 19.37 18.28
N ASN A 330 17.58 20.49 17.95
CA ASN A 330 18.66 21.10 18.73
C ASN A 330 18.14 21.98 19.87
N GLN A 331 16.83 22.21 19.95
CA GLN A 331 16.19 22.96 21.03
C GLN A 331 15.45 22.00 21.95
N ALA A 332 15.69 22.14 23.25
CA ALA A 332 14.93 21.43 24.26
C ALA A 332 13.44 21.83 24.16
N PRO A 333 12.50 20.87 24.29
CA PRO A 333 11.09 21.17 24.30
C PRO A 333 10.76 22.07 25.49
N LYS A 334 10.01 23.16 25.24
CA LYS A 334 9.43 23.96 26.34
C LYS A 334 8.21 23.20 26.91
N THR A 335 7.92 23.40 28.19
CA THR A 335 6.88 22.65 28.92
C THR A 335 5.50 22.69 28.26
N ASP A 336 5.14 23.80 27.61
CA ASP A 336 3.84 24.00 26.94
C ASP A 336 3.95 23.97 25.40
N GLN A 337 5.06 23.48 24.85
CA GLN A 337 5.27 23.50 23.40
C GLN A 337 4.70 22.26 22.74
N ALA A 338 3.46 22.37 22.26
CA ALA A 338 2.81 21.30 21.50
C ALA A 338 3.08 21.36 19.97
N ILE A 339 3.80 22.39 19.50
CA ILE A 339 4.16 22.58 18.09
C ILE A 339 5.64 22.93 17.93
N THR A 340 6.31 22.30 16.97
CA THR A 340 7.65 22.68 16.52
C THR A 340 7.66 23.15 15.06
N ARG A 341 8.51 24.13 14.78
CA ARG A 341 8.82 24.64 13.43
C ARG A 341 10.28 24.42 13.04
N GLU A 342 11.07 23.90 13.97
CA GLU A 342 12.51 23.73 13.83
C GLU A 342 12.97 22.27 14.08
N PRO A 343 12.35 21.27 13.42
CA PRO A 343 12.87 19.90 13.44
C PRO A 343 14.20 19.84 12.67
N ILE A 344 15.13 19.02 13.15
CA ILE A 344 16.41 18.74 12.48
C ILE A 344 16.37 17.37 11.80
N VAL A 345 15.79 16.37 12.48
CA VAL A 345 15.54 15.02 11.93
C VAL A 345 14.11 14.62 12.20
N ILE A 346 13.45 14.07 11.18
CA ILE A 346 12.14 13.43 11.32
C ILE A 346 12.32 11.94 10.99
N ILE A 347 11.82 11.07 11.87
CA ILE A 347 11.82 9.62 11.68
C ILE A 347 10.39 9.16 11.49
N GLU A 348 10.12 8.41 10.43
CA GLU A 348 8.79 7.89 10.10
C GLU A 348 8.84 6.36 9.96
N ILE A 349 7.91 5.67 10.63
CA ILE A 349 7.77 4.22 10.46
C ILE A 349 6.78 3.95 9.34
N ILE A 350 7.23 3.24 8.32
CA ILE A 350 6.44 2.96 7.12
C ILE A 350 5.67 1.66 7.27
N THR A 351 4.35 1.75 7.16
CA THR A 351 3.47 0.60 6.91
C THR A 351 2.95 0.63 5.48
N PRO A 352 2.39 -0.47 4.97
CA PRO A 352 1.72 -0.44 3.68
C PRO A 352 0.55 0.56 3.61
N THR A 353 -0.05 0.95 4.73
CA THR A 353 -1.16 1.92 4.78
C THR A 353 -0.68 3.37 4.81
N THR A 354 0.48 3.66 5.42
CA THR A 354 1.02 5.02 5.57
C THR A 354 2.09 5.38 4.54
N GLU A 355 2.68 4.39 3.85
CA GLU A 355 3.78 4.56 2.90
C GLU A 355 3.54 5.68 1.89
N ARG A 356 2.39 5.65 1.19
CA ARG A 356 2.09 6.67 0.17
C ARG A 356 1.99 8.06 0.78
N LEU A 357 1.38 8.17 1.96
CA LEU A 357 1.19 9.46 2.62
C LEU A 357 2.53 10.03 3.05
N ILE A 358 3.34 9.21 3.70
CA ILE A 358 4.63 9.62 4.24
C ILE A 358 5.60 9.95 3.11
N LEU A 359 5.73 9.08 2.10
CA LEU A 359 6.74 9.23 1.05
C LEU A 359 6.40 10.24 -0.03
N HIS A 360 5.13 10.64 -0.20
CA HIS A 360 4.73 11.56 -1.27
C HIS A 360 4.08 12.84 -0.78
N GLU A 361 3.42 12.87 0.37
CA GLU A 361 2.80 14.10 0.89
C GLU A 361 3.65 14.71 2.00
N LYS A 362 3.85 13.96 3.10
CA LYS A 362 4.61 14.45 4.24
C LYS A 362 6.05 14.75 3.87
N SER A 363 6.74 13.84 3.17
CA SER A 363 8.12 14.04 2.72
C SER A 363 8.30 15.37 1.97
N ILE A 364 7.48 15.64 0.95
CA ILE A 364 7.57 16.84 0.12
C ILE A 364 7.32 18.10 0.97
N ASN A 365 6.38 18.04 1.90
CA ASN A 365 6.04 19.17 2.75
C ASN A 365 7.08 19.38 3.87
N TYR A 366 7.62 18.31 4.45
CA TYR A 366 8.73 18.34 5.41
C TYR A 366 9.99 18.93 4.77
N GLN A 367 10.32 18.56 3.53
CA GLN A 367 11.50 19.06 2.82
C GLN A 367 11.50 20.59 2.60
N ARG A 368 10.35 21.27 2.81
CA ARG A 368 10.24 22.73 2.78
C ARG A 368 10.70 23.40 4.08
N ILE A 369 10.78 22.64 5.18
CA ILE A 369 11.18 23.15 6.49
C ILE A 369 12.67 23.54 6.44
N PRO A 370 13.05 24.81 6.71
CA PRO A 370 14.43 25.27 6.57
C PRO A 370 15.43 24.57 7.48
N SER A 371 15.03 24.22 8.70
CA SER A 371 15.89 23.58 9.69
C SER A 371 16.14 22.09 9.43
N LEU A 372 15.30 21.44 8.62
CA LEU A 372 15.31 20.00 8.47
C LEU A 372 16.52 19.57 7.63
N GLU A 373 17.34 18.69 8.21
CA GLU A 373 18.55 18.14 7.59
C GLU A 373 18.30 16.74 7.02
N GLU A 374 17.54 15.89 7.74
CA GLU A 374 17.31 14.50 7.36
C GLU A 374 15.87 14.03 7.63
N ILE A 375 15.38 13.14 6.75
CA ILE A 375 14.16 12.37 6.97
C ILE A 375 14.51 10.89 6.88
N ILE A 376 14.32 10.16 7.98
CA ILE A 376 14.63 8.73 8.09
C ILE A 376 13.32 7.96 7.99
N TYR A 377 13.24 6.99 7.08
CA TYR A 377 12.06 6.15 6.94
C TYR A 377 12.43 4.68 7.13
N ILE A 378 11.66 3.99 7.96
CA ILE A 378 11.98 2.64 8.44
C ILE A 378 10.84 1.69 8.04
N TRP A 379 11.16 0.63 7.29
CA TRP A 379 10.23 -0.46 6.98
C TRP A 379 10.50 -1.65 7.90
N PRO A 380 9.78 -1.80 9.02
CA PRO A 380 9.98 -2.89 9.97
C PRO A 380 9.84 -4.27 9.31
N ASN A 381 8.81 -4.47 8.49
CA ASN A 381 8.53 -5.76 7.85
C ASN A 381 9.58 -6.19 6.83
N LEU A 382 10.23 -5.22 6.18
CA LEU A 382 11.26 -5.48 5.16
C LEU A 382 12.68 -5.45 5.76
N LYS A 383 12.83 -5.02 7.02
CA LYS A 383 14.11 -4.77 7.69
C LYS A 383 15.05 -3.89 6.86
N ILE A 384 14.50 -2.83 6.27
CA ILE A 384 15.26 -1.81 5.52
C ILE A 384 14.89 -0.41 6.01
N ALA A 385 15.79 0.53 5.75
CA ALA A 385 15.53 1.94 5.94
C ALA A 385 16.06 2.73 4.73
N HIS A 386 15.55 3.93 4.54
CA HIS A 386 16.20 4.91 3.69
C HIS A 386 16.22 6.28 4.36
N VAL A 387 17.11 7.14 3.91
CA VAL A 387 17.25 8.48 4.44
C VAL A 387 17.33 9.46 3.29
N ASP A 388 16.49 10.48 3.38
CA ASP A 388 16.60 11.68 2.55
C ASP A 388 17.51 12.67 3.29
N PHE A 389 18.63 13.03 2.67
CA PHE A 389 19.60 13.99 3.18
C PHE A 389 19.50 15.29 2.43
N ARG A 390 19.51 16.41 3.16
CA ARG A 390 19.63 17.74 2.59
C ARG A 390 21.10 18.14 2.46
N ASP A 391 21.54 18.37 1.25
CA ASP A 391 22.84 18.96 0.99
C ASP A 391 22.86 20.42 1.46
N LYS A 392 23.75 20.75 2.40
CA LYS A 392 23.81 22.08 3.03
C LYS A 392 24.18 23.21 2.08
N GLN A 393 24.87 22.91 0.97
CA GLN A 393 25.33 23.92 0.02
C GLN A 393 24.30 24.21 -1.08
N SER A 394 23.67 23.17 -1.61
CA SER A 394 22.75 23.24 -2.74
C SER A 394 21.28 23.19 -2.35
N SER A 395 20.96 22.88 -1.09
CA SER A 395 19.60 22.59 -0.60
C SER A 395 18.88 21.49 -1.39
N LYS A 396 19.61 20.65 -2.11
CA LYS A 396 19.06 19.50 -2.82
C LYS A 396 18.94 18.31 -1.88
N TRP A 397 17.87 17.54 -2.07
CA TRP A 397 17.64 16.31 -1.33
C TRP A 397 18.19 15.12 -2.11
N THR A 398 18.90 14.22 -1.42
CA THR A 398 19.43 12.98 -1.97
C THR A 398 19.02 11.81 -1.08
N ARG A 399 18.83 10.64 -1.68
CA ARG A 399 18.36 9.46 -0.96
C ARG A 399 19.43 8.39 -0.87
N LYS A 400 19.60 7.80 0.31
CA LYS A 400 20.43 6.61 0.53
C LYS A 400 19.63 5.49 1.18
N TYR A 401 19.98 4.27 0.84
CA TYR A 401 19.31 3.06 1.31
C TYR A 401 20.20 2.30 2.29
N TYR A 402 19.58 1.71 3.29
CA TYR A 402 20.22 1.00 4.39
C TYR A 402 19.52 -0.35 4.59
N SER A 403 20.31 -1.40 4.72
CA SER A 403 19.89 -2.77 5.01
C SER A 403 19.94 -3.04 6.52
N HIS A 404 19.39 -4.18 6.94
CA HIS A 404 19.27 -4.58 8.34
C HIS A 404 20.56 -4.46 9.18
N GLN A 405 21.74 -4.72 8.60
CA GLN A 405 23.02 -4.69 9.32
C GLN A 405 23.71 -3.32 9.29
N ASP A 406 23.15 -2.37 8.54
CA ASP A 406 23.76 -1.07 8.38
C ASP A 406 23.48 -0.16 9.58
N LYS A 407 24.32 0.88 9.69
CA LYS A 407 24.13 1.97 10.62
C LYS A 407 23.80 3.24 9.87
N ILE A 408 22.82 3.99 10.36
CA ILE A 408 22.45 5.29 9.81
C ILE A 408 23.18 6.37 10.63
N PRO A 409 24.12 7.11 10.04
CA PRO A 409 24.70 8.27 10.71
C PRO A 409 23.64 9.36 10.85
N LEU A 410 23.55 9.97 12.02
CA LEU A 410 22.77 11.18 12.28
C LEU A 410 23.53 12.42 11.77
N PRO A 411 22.84 13.55 11.55
CA PRO A 411 23.47 14.73 10.99
C PRO A 411 24.62 15.26 11.85
N SER A 412 25.53 16.01 11.22
CA SER A 412 26.70 16.60 11.90
C SER A 412 26.32 17.53 13.06
N SER A 413 25.12 18.13 13.02
CA SER A 413 24.57 18.94 14.11
C SER A 413 24.36 18.13 15.40
N PHE A 414 24.28 16.81 15.30
CA PHE A 414 24.11 15.86 16.41
C PHE A 414 25.41 15.09 16.70
N ASN A 415 26.57 15.69 16.39
CA ASN A 415 27.90 15.13 16.61
C ASN A 415 28.12 13.72 16.01
N ASN A 416 27.46 13.43 14.87
CA ASN A 416 27.58 12.16 14.14
C ASN A 416 27.24 10.92 14.99
N GLY A 417 26.20 10.98 15.82
CA GLY A 417 25.61 9.76 16.40
C GLY A 417 25.15 8.77 15.32
N GLU A 418 24.82 7.54 15.71
CA GLU A 418 24.41 6.51 14.74
C GLU A 418 23.17 5.74 15.22
N LEU A 419 22.26 5.41 14.31
CA LEU A 419 21.19 4.43 14.56
C LEU A 419 21.64 3.07 14.04
N VAL A 420 21.67 2.08 14.93
CA VAL A 420 22.02 0.69 14.57
C VAL A 420 20.74 -0.07 14.25
N LEU A 421 20.55 -0.41 12.96
CA LEU A 421 19.29 -0.97 12.48
C LEU A 421 19.01 -2.39 12.99
N SER A 422 20.04 -3.19 13.28
CA SER A 422 19.87 -4.53 13.84
C SER A 422 19.14 -4.48 15.18
N ASP A 423 19.55 -3.58 16.06
CA ASP A 423 18.99 -3.43 17.41
C ASP A 423 17.52 -2.98 17.34
N ILE A 424 17.20 -2.13 16.36
CA ILE A 424 15.84 -1.65 16.09
C ILE A 424 14.97 -2.81 15.60
N PHE A 425 15.41 -3.56 14.59
CA PHE A 425 14.59 -4.60 13.96
C PHE A 425 14.46 -5.88 14.78
N ASP A 426 15.49 -6.27 15.53
CA ASP A 426 15.48 -7.52 16.28
C ASP A 426 14.74 -7.39 17.62
N SER A 427 14.54 -6.15 18.09
CA SER A 427 13.66 -5.85 19.23
C SER A 427 12.18 -6.19 19.01
N MET A 428 11.77 -6.53 17.77
CA MET A 428 10.41 -6.95 17.43
C MET A 428 10.18 -8.46 17.51
N VAL A 429 11.22 -9.26 17.75
CA VAL A 429 11.16 -10.74 17.76
C VAL A 429 11.10 -11.32 19.19
N SER A 430 11.32 -10.49 20.21
CA SER A 430 11.19 -10.85 21.64
C SER A 430 9.84 -10.43 22.20
#